data_AF-A0A956GIW8-F1
#
_entry.id   AF-A0A956GIW8-F1
#
_cell.length_a   1.000
_cell.length_b   1.000
_cell.length_c   1.000
_cell.angle_alpha   90.00
_cell.angle_beta   90.00
_cell.angle_gamma   90.00
#
_symmetry.space_group_name_H-M   'P 1'
#
loop_
_entity.id
_entity.type
_entity.pdbx_description
1 polymer ?
#
loop_
_entity_poly.entity_id
_entity_poly.type
_entity_poly.pdbx_seq_one_letter_code
_entity_poly.pdbx_strand_id
1 'polypeptide(L)'
;MPVAVALMLALAACGAEVPSTRPDAAGDGLSAVPDGGFPGADAAGDSRGTGGGDSGVDAPGDGGAPSDGSDDTTADVCVEVCNVSGNLNLRSGPSTNDAVIASMPGGTKLRVISTSGNWTQVDYNGQIGWASSTYLCPSTPPGGTQDGGGASNDGSPGAAIGTMWITYYYLANESDYSGSKNTTLYDSNCQAIAVVSASYSDAVCIEGSGKLQSGDVINYAKSCSCGRPCPTGGTVCYKKLPASQPWGQGAYSNALVPFRSIAVDKSFLALKRVIYLKEWDGVAIPALGGIGGFVHDGCFRADDIGGAITGNHFDFFSGTRAMYLALDKIFATKSNFSAYDGGTRCAYLAP
;
A
#
# COMPACT_ATOMS: atom_id res chain seq x y z
N MET A 1 23.95 4.62 40.50
CA MET A 1 23.99 3.79 39.27
C MET A 1 22.74 2.94 39.28
N PRO A 2 21.69 3.23 38.49
CA PRO A 2 20.60 2.28 38.36
C PRO A 2 20.97 1.26 37.27
N VAL A 3 20.86 -0.01 37.65
CA VAL A 3 21.01 -1.18 36.79
C VAL A 3 19.76 -1.26 35.91
N ALA A 4 19.92 -1.17 34.59
CA ALA A 4 18.84 -1.40 33.64
C ALA A 4 18.56 -2.90 33.57
N VAL A 5 17.32 -3.28 33.89
CA VAL A 5 16.78 -4.62 33.65
C VAL A 5 16.56 -4.75 32.14
N ALA A 6 17.39 -5.56 31.48
CA ALA A 6 17.18 -5.95 30.10
C ALA A 6 16.05 -6.98 30.04
N LEU A 7 14.86 -6.54 29.61
CA LEU A 7 13.78 -7.43 29.23
C LEU A 7 14.15 -8.05 27.88
N MET A 8 14.78 -9.23 27.89
CA MET A 8 14.87 -10.08 26.70
C MET A 8 13.48 -10.66 26.44
N LEU A 9 12.68 -9.94 25.66
CA LEU A 9 11.50 -10.51 25.01
C LEU A 9 12.02 -11.34 23.83
N ALA A 10 11.82 -12.65 23.86
CA ALA A 10 12.10 -13.51 22.72
C ALA A 10 11.03 -13.23 21.66
N LEU A 11 11.35 -12.38 20.67
CA LEU A 11 10.46 -12.11 19.54
C LEU A 11 10.52 -13.27 18.54
N ALA A 12 9.37 -13.68 18.03
CA ALA A 12 9.25 -14.73 17.05
C ALA A 12 10.02 -14.33 15.76
N ALA A 13 10.75 -15.29 15.20
CA ALA A 13 11.37 -15.13 13.90
C ALA A 13 10.31 -15.37 12.82
N CYS A 14 10.39 -14.61 11.73
CA CYS A 14 9.54 -14.83 10.57
C CYS A 14 9.73 -16.25 10.02
N GLY A 15 8.77 -17.15 10.27
CA GLY A 15 8.76 -18.51 9.70
C GLY A 15 9.36 -19.64 10.55
N ALA A 16 9.39 -19.54 11.88
CA ALA A 16 9.63 -20.72 12.71
C ALA A 16 8.32 -21.52 12.87
N GLU A 17 8.25 -22.76 12.36
CA GLU A 17 7.16 -23.69 12.69
C GLU A 17 7.11 -23.89 14.20
N VAL A 18 5.95 -23.62 14.82
CA VAL A 18 5.76 -23.89 16.25
C VAL A 18 5.74 -25.41 16.44
N PRO A 19 6.65 -26.01 17.25
CA PRO A 19 6.61 -27.44 17.51
C PRO A 19 5.36 -27.77 18.33
N SER A 20 4.41 -28.47 17.73
CA SER A 20 3.24 -29.01 18.43
C SER A 20 3.68 -30.12 19.40
N THR A 21 3.91 -29.78 20.65
CA THR A 21 3.88 -30.75 21.75
C THR A 21 2.95 -30.24 22.85
N ARG A 22 1.68 -30.63 22.74
CA ARG A 22 0.73 -30.57 23.86
C ARG A 22 1.02 -31.78 24.75
N PRO A 23 1.30 -31.63 26.06
CA PRO A 23 1.39 -32.78 26.95
C PRO A 23 -0.02 -33.31 27.22
N ASP A 24 -0.22 -34.60 26.99
CA ASP A 24 -1.42 -35.33 27.40
C ASP A 24 -1.54 -35.28 28.93
N ALA A 25 -2.65 -34.74 29.42
CA ALA A 25 -3.03 -34.84 30.82
C ALA A 25 -3.71 -36.19 31.06
N ALA A 26 -3.02 -37.05 31.81
CA ALA A 26 -3.58 -38.25 32.42
C ALA A 26 -4.61 -37.86 33.50
N GLY A 27 -5.58 -38.76 33.70
CA GLY A 27 -6.78 -38.52 34.49
C GLY A 27 -6.59 -38.54 36.00
N ASP A 28 -7.66 -38.16 36.69
CA ASP A 28 -8.18 -38.88 37.85
C ASP A 28 -9.66 -38.52 38.03
N GLY A 29 -10.49 -39.53 38.17
CA GLY A 29 -11.93 -39.41 38.30
C GLY A 29 -12.38 -39.16 39.74
N LEU A 30 -13.60 -38.64 39.89
CA LEU A 30 -14.49 -38.97 40.99
C LEU A 30 -15.95 -38.62 40.63
N SER A 31 -16.82 -39.59 40.92
CA SER A 31 -18.28 -39.73 40.78
C SER A 31 -19.13 -38.51 41.18
N ALA A 32 -20.18 -38.12 40.42
CA ALA A 32 -21.60 -38.56 40.50
C ALA A 32 -22.28 -38.19 41.86
N VAL A 33 -23.46 -37.56 42.02
CA VAL A 33 -24.71 -37.28 41.27
C VAL A 33 -25.51 -36.20 42.11
N PRO A 34 -26.83 -35.87 41.96
CA PRO A 34 -27.66 -35.42 40.82
C PRO A 34 -28.50 -34.12 41.07
N ASP A 35 -29.08 -33.61 39.98
CA ASP A 35 -30.43 -33.07 39.71
C ASP A 35 -31.29 -32.29 40.74
N GLY A 36 -31.93 -31.26 40.17
CA GLY A 36 -33.18 -30.63 40.62
C GLY A 36 -33.01 -29.11 40.67
N GLY A 37 -33.66 -28.25 39.89
CA GLY A 37 -34.98 -28.27 39.28
C GLY A 37 -35.43 -26.81 39.20
N PHE A 38 -35.77 -26.31 38.00
CA PHE A 38 -36.55 -25.08 37.83
C PHE A 38 -38.05 -25.44 38.02
N PRO A 39 -38.93 -24.58 38.57
CA PRO A 39 -39.41 -23.36 37.89
C PRO A 39 -39.70 -22.16 38.84
N GLY A 40 -39.81 -20.94 38.33
CA GLY A 40 -41.09 -20.28 38.00
C GLY A 40 -41.46 -19.27 39.11
N ALA A 41 -41.35 -17.95 38.86
CA ALA A 41 -42.40 -17.08 38.32
C ALA A 41 -43.03 -16.21 39.43
N ASP A 42 -43.10 -14.91 39.11
CA ASP A 42 -44.09 -13.91 39.55
C ASP A 42 -44.22 -13.56 41.04
N ALA A 43 -43.93 -12.31 41.40
CA ALA A 43 -44.96 -11.39 41.88
C ALA A 43 -44.38 -10.00 42.18
N ALA A 44 -45.11 -9.01 41.69
CA ALA A 44 -44.95 -7.60 41.95
C ALA A 44 -45.35 -7.20 43.37
N GLY A 45 -44.90 -6.02 43.78
CA GLY A 45 -45.80 -5.04 44.36
C GLY A 45 -45.40 -4.46 45.72
N ASP A 46 -45.47 -3.13 45.73
CA ASP A 46 -45.88 -2.29 46.87
C ASP A 46 -44.84 -2.08 47.99
N SER A 47 -44.63 -0.91 48.58
CA SER A 47 -44.98 0.50 48.32
C SER A 47 -44.39 1.34 49.46
N ARG A 48 -44.24 2.65 49.22
CA ARG A 48 -44.18 3.77 50.20
C ARG A 48 -42.97 3.74 51.17
N GLY A 49 -42.20 4.79 51.40
CA GLY A 49 -42.43 6.23 51.29
C GLY A 49 -41.86 6.89 52.57
N THR A 50 -41.29 8.10 52.41
CA THR A 50 -40.83 9.03 53.48
C THR A 50 -39.54 8.61 54.21
N GLY A 51 -38.55 9.46 54.52
CA GLY A 51 -38.39 10.91 54.45
C GLY A 51 -37.43 11.32 55.59
N GLY A 52 -36.58 12.34 55.37
CA GLY A 52 -35.87 13.06 56.45
C GLY A 52 -34.41 12.67 56.63
N GLY A 53 -33.53 13.68 56.58
CA GLY A 53 -32.08 13.54 56.53
C GLY A 53 -31.38 13.55 57.89
N ASP A 54 -30.07 13.32 57.83
CA ASP A 54 -29.10 13.68 58.86
C ASP A 54 -27.73 13.93 58.21
N SER A 55 -26.93 14.76 58.86
CA SER A 55 -25.77 15.48 58.36
C SER A 55 -24.47 14.74 58.63
N GLY A 56 -23.58 14.71 57.63
CA GLY A 56 -22.12 14.79 57.75
C GLY A 56 -21.35 13.59 58.31
N VAL A 57 -20.40 13.05 57.53
CA VAL A 57 -18.95 12.95 57.86
C VAL A 57 -18.15 12.43 56.64
N ASP A 58 -16.90 12.88 56.57
CA ASP A 58 -15.90 12.72 55.50
C ASP A 58 -15.47 11.29 55.16
N ALA A 59 -15.23 11.01 53.86
CA ALA A 59 -13.95 10.57 53.26
C ALA A 59 -14.15 9.86 51.89
N PRO A 60 -13.21 10.03 50.92
CA PRO A 60 -13.29 9.45 49.58
C PRO A 60 -12.55 8.11 49.49
N GLY A 61 -13.01 7.21 48.62
CA GLY A 61 -12.29 5.96 48.34
C GLY A 61 -13.03 5.04 47.36
N ASP A 62 -13.05 5.40 46.08
CA ASP A 62 -13.34 4.44 45.01
C ASP A 62 -12.00 4.02 44.37
N GLY A 63 -11.51 2.86 44.79
CA GLY A 63 -10.31 2.21 44.26
C GLY A 63 -10.68 1.26 43.12
N GLY A 64 -11.09 1.81 41.98
CA GLY A 64 -11.18 1.07 40.72
C GLY A 64 -9.80 0.96 40.08
N ALA A 65 -9.17 -0.22 40.19
CA ALA A 65 -7.95 -0.55 39.47
C ALA A 65 -8.22 -0.62 37.96
N PRO A 66 -7.39 0.01 37.09
CA PRO A 66 -7.44 -0.25 35.67
C PRO A 66 -6.73 -1.59 35.39
N SER A 67 -7.44 -2.52 34.78
CA SER A 67 -6.90 -3.76 34.23
C SER A 67 -5.95 -3.44 33.08
N ASP A 68 -4.66 -3.55 33.32
CA ASP A 68 -3.62 -3.66 32.29
C ASP A 68 -3.74 -5.04 31.64
N GLY A 69 -4.25 -5.05 30.42
CA GLY A 69 -4.32 -6.19 29.52
C GLY A 69 -3.91 -5.73 28.14
N SER A 70 -2.66 -5.29 28.01
CA SER A 70 -2.01 -5.02 26.73
C SER A 70 -1.60 -6.35 26.07
N ASP A 71 -2.53 -7.01 25.40
CA ASP A 71 -2.20 -8.04 24.41
C ASP A 71 -1.78 -7.32 23.13
N ASP A 72 -0.53 -6.84 23.12
CA ASP A 72 0.17 -6.35 21.93
C ASP A 72 0.54 -7.55 21.06
N THR A 73 -0.44 -8.06 20.33
CA THR A 73 -0.19 -8.94 19.18
C THR A 73 -0.05 -8.08 17.93
N THR A 74 0.99 -7.25 17.89
CA THR A 74 1.48 -6.69 16.63
C THR A 74 1.89 -7.85 15.72
N ALA A 75 1.12 -8.07 14.65
CA ALA A 75 1.50 -9.04 13.64
C ALA A 75 2.88 -8.66 13.08
N ASP A 76 3.88 -9.53 13.31
CA ASP A 76 5.25 -9.33 12.87
C ASP A 76 5.30 -9.07 11.35
N VAL A 77 5.62 -7.84 10.96
CA VAL A 77 5.77 -7.45 9.55
C VAL A 77 7.07 -8.05 9.01
N CYS A 78 6.98 -8.87 7.96
CA CYS A 78 8.13 -9.55 7.38
C CYS A 78 8.51 -9.01 5.99
N VAL A 79 9.81 -8.82 5.77
CA VAL A 79 10.43 -8.51 4.47
C VAL A 79 11.51 -9.54 4.14
N GLU A 80 11.85 -9.66 2.86
CA GLU A 80 12.92 -10.54 2.36
C GLU A 80 14.03 -9.70 1.74
N VAL A 81 15.29 -10.09 1.98
CA VAL A 81 16.44 -9.53 1.27
C VAL A 81 16.41 -9.98 -0.18
N CYS A 82 16.22 -9.06 -1.12
CA CYS A 82 16.16 -9.39 -2.54
C CYS A 82 16.94 -8.38 -3.39
N ASN A 83 17.10 -8.72 -4.67
CA ASN A 83 17.86 -7.91 -5.64
C ASN A 83 19.33 -7.67 -5.24
N VAL A 84 19.93 -8.65 -4.55
CA VAL A 84 21.36 -8.68 -4.20
C VAL A 84 22.07 -9.83 -4.93
N SER A 85 23.29 -9.59 -5.42
CA SER A 85 24.15 -10.63 -6.00
C SER A 85 24.95 -11.43 -4.96
N GLY A 86 24.83 -11.05 -3.69
CA GLY A 86 25.48 -11.69 -2.55
C GLY A 86 24.71 -11.39 -1.28
N ASN A 87 25.22 -10.45 -0.46
CA ASN A 87 24.64 -10.14 0.84
C ASN A 87 24.27 -8.64 0.95
N LEU A 88 23.22 -8.35 1.72
CA LEU A 88 22.86 -7.02 2.17
C LEU A 88 23.50 -6.73 3.53
N ASN A 89 24.12 -5.56 3.67
CA ASN A 89 24.70 -5.14 4.95
C ASN A 89 23.62 -4.65 5.90
N LEU A 90 23.63 -5.19 7.13
CA LEU A 90 22.94 -4.63 8.28
C LEU A 90 23.88 -3.63 8.96
N ARG A 91 23.41 -2.41 9.19
CA ARG A 91 24.23 -1.30 9.73
C ARG A 91 23.75 -0.81 11.08
N SER A 92 24.62 -0.16 11.83
CA SER A 92 24.30 0.42 13.13
C SER A 92 23.35 1.63 13.05
N GLY A 93 23.24 2.26 11.87
CA GLY A 93 22.38 3.42 11.63
C GLY A 93 21.94 3.52 10.16
N PRO A 94 20.98 4.43 9.85
CA PRO A 94 20.39 4.60 8.53
C PRO A 94 21.29 5.42 7.59
N SER A 95 22.54 4.99 7.41
CA SER A 95 23.51 5.63 6.51
C SER A 95 24.53 4.63 5.97
N THR A 96 25.05 4.90 4.76
CA THR A 96 26.15 4.11 4.19
C THR A 96 27.46 4.29 4.95
N ASN A 97 27.57 5.34 5.76
CA ASN A 97 28.75 5.64 6.58
C ASN A 97 28.69 4.99 7.96
N ASP A 98 27.51 4.48 8.37
CA ASP A 98 27.37 3.78 9.63
C ASP A 98 28.01 2.39 9.56
N ALA A 99 28.52 1.92 10.69
CA ALA A 99 29.26 0.66 10.77
C ALA A 99 28.39 -0.52 10.31
N VAL A 100 28.98 -1.43 9.55
CA VAL A 100 28.35 -2.70 9.21
C VAL A 100 28.44 -3.62 10.43
N ILE A 101 27.28 -4.08 10.91
CA ILE A 101 27.16 -4.92 12.11
C ILE A 101 26.80 -6.36 11.78
N ALA A 102 26.24 -6.62 10.60
CA ALA A 102 26.03 -7.96 10.05
C ALA A 102 25.95 -7.95 8.52
N SER A 103 26.00 -9.14 7.93
CA SER A 103 25.79 -9.37 6.50
C SER A 103 24.69 -10.41 6.32
N MET A 104 23.65 -10.06 5.58
CA MET A 104 22.42 -10.84 5.41
C MET A 104 22.35 -11.39 3.98
N PRO A 105 22.39 -12.72 3.77
CA PRO A 105 22.28 -13.30 2.44
C PRO A 105 20.98 -12.92 1.72
N GLY A 106 20.99 -12.90 0.38
CA GLY A 106 19.76 -12.87 -0.41
C GLY A 106 18.80 -14.00 0.01
N GLY A 107 17.50 -13.70 0.05
CA GLY A 107 16.43 -14.59 0.52
C GLY A 107 16.20 -14.57 2.03
N THR A 108 16.99 -13.81 2.80
CA THR A 108 16.82 -13.72 4.26
C THR A 108 15.50 -13.03 4.59
N LYS A 109 14.65 -13.69 5.36
CA LYS A 109 13.43 -13.08 5.93
C LYS A 109 13.76 -12.34 7.22
N LEU A 110 13.21 -11.14 7.34
CA LEU A 110 13.55 -10.17 8.37
C LEU A 110 12.26 -9.59 8.94
N ARG A 111 12.21 -9.44 10.26
CA ARG A 111 11.12 -8.69 10.90
C ARG A 111 11.42 -7.20 10.81
N VAL A 112 10.47 -6.41 10.34
CA VAL A 112 10.57 -4.95 10.29
C VAL A 112 10.25 -4.38 11.66
N ILE A 113 11.11 -3.49 12.16
CA ILE A 113 10.92 -2.75 13.40
C ILE A 113 10.50 -1.31 13.11
N SER A 114 11.18 -0.64 12.17
CA SER A 114 10.86 0.74 11.79
C SER A 114 11.43 1.10 10.41
N THR A 115 11.06 2.26 9.86
CA THR A 115 11.60 2.75 8.59
C THR A 115 11.93 4.24 8.70
N SER A 116 13.05 4.66 8.13
CA SER A 116 13.52 6.05 8.11
C SER A 116 14.18 6.35 6.76
N GLY A 117 13.50 7.14 5.93
CA GLY A 117 13.95 7.44 4.57
C GLY A 117 14.14 6.16 3.73
N ASN A 118 15.34 5.99 3.20
CA ASN A 118 15.73 4.82 2.37
C ASN A 118 16.27 3.64 3.19
N TRP A 119 16.02 3.63 4.50
CA TRP A 119 16.52 2.61 5.42
C TRP A 119 15.38 2.00 6.22
N THR A 120 15.44 0.70 6.39
CA THR A 120 14.50 -0.08 7.20
C THR A 120 15.26 -0.72 8.34
N GLN A 121 14.83 -0.44 9.57
CA GLN A 121 15.30 -1.12 10.75
C GLN A 121 14.66 -2.49 10.82
N VAL A 122 15.48 -3.52 10.96
CA VAL A 122 15.07 -4.92 10.95
C VAL A 122 15.69 -5.66 12.12
N ASP A 123 15.02 -6.74 12.55
CA ASP A 123 15.64 -7.77 13.38
C ASP A 123 16.16 -8.90 12.49
N TYR A 124 17.47 -9.14 12.57
CA TYR A 124 18.15 -10.28 11.99
C TYR A 124 18.72 -11.16 13.11
N ASN A 125 18.05 -12.28 13.41
CA ASN A 125 18.47 -13.27 14.41
C ASN A 125 18.72 -12.67 15.82
N GLY A 126 17.88 -11.71 16.25
CA GLY A 126 18.00 -11.00 17.52
C GLY A 126 18.92 -9.77 17.45
N GLN A 127 19.53 -9.49 16.30
CA GLN A 127 20.36 -8.32 16.08
C GLN A 127 19.59 -7.24 15.31
N ILE A 128 19.29 -6.15 16.02
CA ILE A 128 18.58 -5.00 15.46
C ILE A 128 19.56 -4.09 14.73
N GLY A 129 19.25 -3.76 13.47
CA GLY A 129 20.04 -2.81 12.68
C GLY A 129 19.29 -2.28 11.46
N TRP A 130 19.97 -1.49 10.65
CA TRP A 130 19.40 -0.79 9.51
C TRP A 130 19.88 -1.39 8.20
N ALA A 131 18.94 -1.75 7.33
CA ALA A 131 19.17 -2.26 6.00
C ALA A 131 18.64 -1.27 4.97
N SER A 132 19.27 -1.17 3.81
CA SER A 132 18.78 -0.29 2.75
C SER A 132 17.46 -0.84 2.19
N SER A 133 16.40 -0.03 2.24
CA SER A 133 15.05 -0.44 1.82
C SER A 133 14.97 -0.83 0.34
N THR A 134 15.91 -0.38 -0.48
CA THR A 134 16.03 -0.74 -1.91
C THR A 134 16.21 -2.25 -2.13
N TYR A 135 16.79 -2.95 -1.16
CA TYR A 135 17.10 -4.39 -1.26
C TYR A 135 16.18 -5.24 -0.38
N LEU A 136 15.03 -4.70 0.00
CA LEU A 136 14.00 -5.40 0.76
C LEU A 136 12.72 -5.45 -0.06
N CYS A 137 12.09 -6.61 -0.12
CA CYS A 137 10.78 -6.80 -0.74
C CYS A 137 9.82 -7.48 0.25
N PRO A 138 8.50 -7.38 0.04
CA PRO A 138 7.53 -8.07 0.87
C PRO A 138 7.77 -9.58 0.85
N SER A 139 7.99 -10.19 2.01
CA SER A 139 8.00 -11.65 2.11
C SER A 139 6.56 -12.10 2.36
N THR A 140 5.95 -12.83 1.43
CA THR A 140 4.63 -13.41 1.70
C THR A 140 4.79 -14.47 2.79
N PRO A 141 4.00 -14.46 3.89
CA PRO A 141 3.98 -15.59 4.80
C PRO A 141 3.59 -16.85 4.02
N PRO A 142 4.23 -18.01 4.23
CA PRO A 142 3.77 -19.24 3.61
C PRO A 142 2.35 -19.53 4.11
N GLY A 143 1.37 -19.53 3.21
CA GLY A 143 0.03 -20.09 3.40
C GLY A 143 -0.53 -20.01 4.82
N GLY A 144 -0.87 -18.82 5.30
CA GLY A 144 -1.79 -18.68 6.42
C GLY A 144 -3.20 -18.98 5.92
N THR A 145 -3.75 -20.12 6.30
CA THR A 145 -5.19 -20.42 6.20
C THR A 145 -5.97 -19.20 6.66
N GLN A 146 -6.91 -18.73 5.83
CA GLN A 146 -7.94 -17.79 6.27
C GLN A 146 -8.71 -18.45 7.41
N ASP A 147 -8.35 -18.15 8.65
CA ASP A 147 -9.26 -18.36 9.75
C ASP A 147 -10.23 -17.18 9.78
N GLY A 148 -11.52 -17.50 9.76
CA GLY A 148 -12.63 -16.57 9.56
C GLY A 148 -12.91 -15.70 10.78
N GLY A 149 -11.92 -14.93 11.23
CA GLY A 149 -12.11 -13.84 12.20
C GLY A 149 -12.77 -12.65 11.50
N GLY A 150 -14.01 -12.32 11.91
CA GLY A 150 -14.81 -11.26 11.30
C GLY A 150 -14.04 -9.97 11.09
N ALA A 151 -14.08 -9.45 9.86
CA ALA A 151 -13.44 -8.20 9.49
C ALA A 151 -13.97 -7.06 10.38
N SER A 152 -13.16 -6.62 11.33
CA SER A 152 -13.31 -5.29 11.90
C SER A 152 -13.04 -4.29 10.79
N ASN A 153 -14.04 -3.50 10.41
CA ASN A 153 -13.88 -2.32 9.55
C ASN A 153 -13.17 -1.21 10.35
N ASP A 154 -11.95 -1.48 10.80
CA ASP A 154 -11.13 -0.60 11.62
C ASP A 154 -10.41 0.48 10.81
N GLY A 155 -10.48 0.41 9.48
CA GLY A 155 -9.77 1.33 8.58
C GLY A 155 -8.25 1.16 8.63
N SER A 156 -7.77 -0.02 9.01
CA SER A 156 -6.35 -0.35 9.07
C SER A 156 -5.68 -0.18 7.70
N PRO A 157 -4.53 0.52 7.63
CA PRO A 157 -3.75 0.67 6.40
C PRO A 157 -3.09 -0.64 5.95
N GLY A 158 -3.10 -1.66 6.82
CA GLY A 158 -2.47 -2.95 6.57
C GLY A 158 -0.96 -2.94 6.82
N ALA A 159 -0.26 -3.94 6.28
CA ALA A 159 1.17 -4.14 6.51
C ALA A 159 2.01 -3.12 5.75
N ALA A 160 3.07 -2.60 6.38
CA ALA A 160 4.00 -1.69 5.73
C ALA A 160 4.75 -2.40 4.59
N ILE A 161 4.75 -1.80 3.40
CA ILE A 161 5.51 -2.22 2.22
C ILE A 161 6.89 -1.55 2.19
N GLY A 162 6.97 -0.29 2.63
CA GLY A 162 8.21 0.49 2.70
C GLY A 162 8.11 1.87 2.09
N THR A 163 9.26 2.50 1.81
CA THR A 163 9.34 3.86 1.25
C THR A 163 9.37 3.84 -0.27
N MET A 164 8.38 4.46 -0.89
CA MET A 164 8.22 4.52 -2.35
C MET A 164 8.46 5.95 -2.84
N TRP A 165 9.16 6.12 -3.95
CA TRP A 165 9.31 7.44 -4.59
C TRP A 165 8.48 7.52 -5.87
N ILE A 166 8.06 8.74 -6.22
CA ILE A 166 7.07 8.92 -7.29
C ILE A 166 7.60 9.66 -8.52
N THR A 167 7.00 9.35 -9.67
CA THR A 167 6.85 10.28 -10.81
C THR A 167 5.37 10.39 -11.17
N TYR A 168 5.06 11.10 -12.25
CA TYR A 168 3.71 11.20 -12.77
C TYR A 168 3.67 10.92 -14.27
N TYR A 169 2.56 10.32 -14.70
CA TYR A 169 2.15 10.23 -16.10
C TYR A 169 0.68 10.65 -16.25
N TYR A 170 0.25 10.94 -17.47
CA TYR A 170 -1.10 11.45 -17.75
C TYR A 170 -1.63 11.06 -19.13
N LEU A 171 -2.94 11.22 -19.35
CA LEU A 171 -3.49 11.15 -20.70
C LEU A 171 -3.15 12.44 -21.45
N ALA A 172 -2.29 12.37 -22.47
CA ALA A 172 -1.95 13.53 -23.27
C ALA A 172 -3.16 14.01 -24.06
N ASN A 173 -3.64 15.24 -23.84
CA ASN A 173 -4.74 15.81 -24.63
C ASN A 173 -4.17 16.59 -25.83
N GLU A 174 -4.68 16.33 -27.04
CA GLU A 174 -4.18 16.99 -28.26
C GLU A 174 -4.25 18.51 -28.19
N SER A 175 -5.27 19.05 -27.51
CA SER A 175 -5.46 20.49 -27.29
C SER A 175 -4.34 21.15 -26.50
N ASP A 176 -3.56 20.40 -25.72
CA ASP A 176 -2.50 20.94 -24.87
C ASP A 176 -1.21 21.23 -25.67
N TYR A 177 -1.16 20.83 -26.94
CA TYR A 177 0.05 20.87 -27.77
C TYR A 177 -0.20 21.64 -29.07
N SER A 178 0.40 22.82 -29.16
CA SER A 178 0.41 23.63 -30.38
C SER A 178 1.34 23.06 -31.46
N GLY A 179 1.08 23.41 -32.72
CA GLY A 179 1.97 23.14 -33.85
C GLY A 179 1.21 22.74 -35.10
N SER A 180 1.92 22.69 -36.23
CA SER A 180 1.35 22.24 -37.50
C SER A 180 0.97 20.75 -37.43
N LYS A 181 -0.22 20.41 -37.90
CA LYS A 181 -0.67 19.00 -37.99
C LYS A 181 -0.07 18.33 -39.21
N ASN A 182 1.09 17.72 -39.04
CA ASN A 182 1.88 17.09 -40.11
C ASN A 182 2.43 15.71 -39.73
N THR A 183 2.06 15.20 -38.56
CA THR A 183 2.53 13.91 -38.05
C THR A 183 1.38 12.92 -38.01
N THR A 184 1.49 11.82 -38.75
CA THR A 184 0.46 10.77 -38.75
C THR A 184 0.69 9.79 -37.61
N LEU A 185 -0.34 9.53 -36.81
CA LEU A 185 -0.37 8.42 -35.86
C LEU A 185 -0.95 7.20 -36.58
N TYR A 186 -0.34 6.03 -36.39
CA TYR A 186 -0.74 4.79 -37.06
C TYR A 186 -1.22 3.74 -36.07
N ASP A 187 -2.12 2.88 -36.55
CA ASP A 187 -2.51 1.67 -35.84
C ASP A 187 -1.55 0.50 -36.10
N SER A 188 -1.81 -0.63 -35.46
CA SER A 188 -1.00 -1.86 -35.57
C SER A 188 -0.96 -2.49 -36.97
N ASN A 189 -1.84 -2.07 -37.88
CA ASN A 189 -1.92 -2.50 -39.28
C ASN A 189 -1.40 -1.40 -40.22
N CYS A 190 -0.71 -0.40 -39.68
CA CYS A 190 -0.19 0.76 -40.41
C CYS A 190 -1.27 1.57 -41.13
N GLN A 191 -2.49 1.57 -40.60
CA GLN A 191 -3.55 2.47 -41.04
C GLN A 191 -3.47 3.78 -40.26
N ALA A 192 -3.67 4.90 -40.95
CA ALA A 192 -3.65 6.21 -40.33
C ALA A 192 -4.84 6.36 -39.36
N ILE A 193 -4.56 6.76 -38.13
CA ILE A 193 -5.57 7.07 -37.11
C ILE A 193 -5.94 8.55 -37.16
N ALA A 194 -4.93 9.43 -37.16
CA ALA A 194 -5.08 10.88 -37.14
C ALA A 194 -3.79 11.56 -37.60
N VAL A 195 -3.91 12.82 -38.06
CA VAL A 195 -2.77 13.70 -38.32
C VAL A 195 -2.75 14.78 -37.24
N VAL A 196 -1.65 14.86 -36.50
CA VAL A 196 -1.49 15.66 -35.28
C VAL A 196 -0.19 16.47 -35.32
N SER A 197 0.02 17.33 -34.30
CA SER A 197 1.30 18.02 -34.13
C SER A 197 2.40 17.05 -33.70
N ALA A 198 3.64 17.35 -34.09
CA ALA A 198 4.80 16.55 -33.69
C ALA A 198 4.97 16.51 -32.15
N SER A 199 4.72 17.64 -31.48
CA SER A 199 4.79 17.77 -30.02
C SER A 199 3.75 16.90 -29.31
N TYR A 200 2.52 16.82 -29.83
CA TYR A 200 1.51 15.90 -29.30
C TYR A 200 1.92 14.44 -29.52
N SER A 201 2.38 14.08 -30.73
CA SER A 201 2.86 12.73 -31.03
C SER A 201 3.99 12.28 -30.11
N ASP A 202 4.89 13.18 -29.73
CA ASP A 202 5.99 12.88 -28.80
C ASP A 202 5.45 12.65 -27.39
N ALA A 203 4.51 13.49 -26.94
CA ALA A 203 3.86 13.31 -25.64
C ALA A 203 3.07 12.01 -25.53
N VAL A 204 2.21 11.69 -26.51
CA VAL A 204 1.46 10.41 -26.50
C VAL A 204 2.40 9.21 -26.44
N CYS A 205 3.58 9.31 -27.07
CA CYS A 205 4.56 8.24 -27.04
C CYS A 205 5.23 8.09 -25.67
N ILE A 206 5.56 9.20 -25.01
CA ILE A 206 6.18 9.22 -23.68
C ILE A 206 5.18 8.75 -22.62
N GLU A 207 3.95 9.29 -22.65
CA GLU A 207 2.92 9.01 -21.65
C GLU A 207 2.17 7.68 -21.91
N GLY A 208 2.34 7.09 -23.09
CA GLY A 208 1.73 5.83 -23.50
C GLY A 208 0.24 5.92 -23.88
N SER A 209 -0.41 7.07 -23.70
CA SER A 209 -1.81 7.29 -24.03
C SER A 209 -2.11 8.73 -24.43
N GLY A 210 -3.17 8.93 -25.21
CA GLY A 210 -3.60 10.26 -25.62
C GLY A 210 -5.08 10.35 -26.00
N LYS A 211 -5.64 11.55 -25.87
CA LYS A 211 -6.97 11.92 -26.34
C LYS A 211 -6.89 12.86 -27.52
N LEU A 212 -7.48 12.45 -28.63
CA LEU A 212 -7.53 13.22 -29.88
C LEU A 212 -8.60 14.32 -29.79
N GLN A 213 -8.49 15.33 -30.67
CA GLN A 213 -9.50 16.38 -30.81
C GLN A 213 -10.88 15.82 -31.21
N SER A 214 -10.92 14.66 -31.86
CA SER A 214 -12.18 13.95 -32.17
C SER A 214 -12.89 13.41 -30.92
N GLY A 215 -12.21 13.34 -29.78
CA GLY A 215 -12.68 12.70 -28.55
C GLY A 215 -12.23 11.24 -28.41
N ASP A 216 -11.69 10.63 -29.46
CA ASP A 216 -11.14 9.27 -29.42
C ASP A 216 -9.95 9.20 -28.44
N VAL A 217 -9.91 8.14 -27.64
CA VAL A 217 -8.76 7.81 -26.79
C VAL A 217 -7.91 6.76 -27.50
N ILE A 218 -6.61 6.99 -27.54
CA ILE A 218 -5.62 6.09 -28.10
C ILE A 218 -4.61 5.68 -27.03
N ASN A 219 -4.14 4.43 -27.12
CA ASN A 219 -3.09 3.91 -26.25
C ASN A 219 -2.01 3.21 -27.08
N TYR A 220 -0.81 3.11 -26.51
CA TYR A 220 0.24 2.23 -27.00
C TYR A 220 -0.33 0.84 -27.32
N ALA A 221 -0.03 0.34 -28.51
CA ALA A 221 -0.38 -1.01 -28.92
C ALA A 221 0.85 -1.90 -28.96
N LYS A 222 1.84 -1.51 -29.76
CA LYS A 222 3.10 -2.23 -29.95
C LYS A 222 4.12 -1.37 -30.69
N SER A 223 5.37 -1.82 -30.72
CA SER A 223 6.33 -1.31 -31.69
C SER A 223 5.97 -1.75 -33.12
N CYS A 224 6.22 -0.87 -34.11
CA CYS A 224 5.86 -1.09 -35.50
C CYS A 224 6.82 -0.35 -36.46
N SER A 225 6.74 -0.63 -37.76
CA SER A 225 7.62 -0.03 -38.79
C SER A 225 7.12 1.29 -39.37
N CYS A 226 5.83 1.60 -39.25
CA CYS A 226 5.18 2.74 -39.88
C CYS A 226 4.95 3.93 -38.94
N GLY A 227 5.15 3.74 -37.64
CA GLY A 227 5.03 4.81 -36.66
C GLY A 227 6.13 5.86 -36.80
N ARG A 228 6.10 6.86 -35.92
CA ARG A 228 7.20 7.80 -35.75
C ARG A 228 8.17 7.29 -34.67
N PRO A 229 9.49 7.53 -34.80
CA PRO A 229 10.43 7.27 -33.72
C PRO A 229 10.01 7.98 -32.43
N CYS A 230 9.98 7.23 -31.33
CA CYS A 230 9.63 7.73 -30.02
C CYS A 230 10.82 8.44 -29.36
N PRO A 231 10.62 9.54 -28.61
CA PRO A 231 11.68 10.15 -27.80
C PRO A 231 12.31 9.20 -26.78
N THR A 232 11.55 8.21 -26.28
CA THR A 232 12.04 7.17 -25.35
C THR A 232 12.66 5.96 -26.06
N GLY A 233 12.70 5.97 -27.40
CA GLY A 233 13.29 4.91 -28.22
C GLY A 233 12.26 4.01 -28.92
N GLY A 234 12.68 3.41 -30.04
CA GLY A 234 11.83 2.57 -30.88
C GLY A 234 10.84 3.37 -31.73
N THR A 235 9.93 2.66 -32.41
CA THR A 235 8.88 3.25 -33.25
C THR A 235 7.55 2.62 -32.84
N VAL A 236 6.54 3.44 -32.55
CA VAL A 236 5.33 3.02 -31.83
C VAL A 236 4.09 3.18 -32.70
N CYS A 237 3.19 2.19 -32.61
CA CYS A 237 1.83 2.25 -33.12
C CYS A 237 0.82 2.15 -31.98
N TYR A 238 -0.37 2.65 -32.26
CA TYR A 238 -1.43 2.83 -31.27
C TYR A 238 -2.62 1.92 -31.56
N LYS A 239 -3.56 1.91 -30.63
CA LYS A 239 -4.91 1.38 -30.79
C LYS A 239 -5.89 2.42 -30.28
N LYS A 240 -7.05 2.50 -30.93
CA LYS A 240 -8.19 3.22 -30.34
C LYS A 240 -8.78 2.37 -29.22
N LEU A 241 -9.15 3.02 -28.12
CA LEU A 241 -9.80 2.38 -26.99
C LEU A 241 -11.33 2.52 -27.06
N PRO A 242 -12.08 1.58 -26.47
CA PRO A 242 -13.51 1.71 -26.30
C PRO A 242 -13.86 2.85 -25.33
N ALA A 243 -15.08 3.36 -25.43
CA ALA A 243 -15.59 4.41 -24.53
C ALA A 243 -15.58 4.02 -23.03
N SER A 244 -15.51 2.72 -22.72
CA SER A 244 -15.37 2.22 -21.35
C SER A 244 -13.99 2.46 -20.73
N GLN A 245 -12.99 2.89 -21.52
CA GLN A 245 -11.64 3.25 -21.06
C GLN A 245 -11.32 4.71 -21.42
N PRO A 246 -12.05 5.68 -20.87
CA PRO A 246 -11.94 7.09 -21.26
C PRO A 246 -10.63 7.75 -20.84
N TRP A 247 -9.85 7.09 -19.99
CA TRP A 247 -8.59 7.59 -19.42
C TRP A 247 -7.36 6.81 -19.87
N GLY A 248 -7.55 5.87 -20.79
CA GLY A 248 -6.49 4.98 -21.22
C GLY A 248 -6.53 3.61 -20.57
N GLN A 249 -5.61 2.78 -21.02
CA GLN A 249 -5.50 1.39 -20.64
C GLN A 249 -4.07 1.11 -20.14
N GLY A 250 -3.94 0.66 -18.90
CA GLY A 250 -2.68 0.18 -18.34
C GLY A 250 -2.41 -1.29 -18.70
N ALA A 251 -1.48 -1.89 -17.97
CA ALA A 251 -1.10 -3.29 -18.07
C ALA A 251 -2.32 -4.25 -17.99
N TYR A 252 -2.26 -5.38 -18.70
CA TYR A 252 -3.31 -6.42 -18.75
C TYR A 252 -4.74 -5.90 -19.00
N SER A 253 -4.88 -4.79 -19.71
CA SER A 253 -6.16 -4.17 -20.03
C SER A 253 -6.91 -3.53 -18.87
N ASN A 254 -6.18 -3.19 -17.81
CA ASN A 254 -6.71 -2.41 -16.71
C ASN A 254 -7.10 -1.02 -17.18
N ALA A 255 -8.34 -0.59 -16.88
CA ALA A 255 -8.73 0.79 -17.11
C ALA A 255 -7.95 1.70 -16.14
N LEU A 256 -7.32 2.74 -16.68
CA LEU A 256 -6.68 3.76 -15.87
C LEU A 256 -7.73 4.66 -15.23
N VAL A 257 -7.52 5.05 -13.98
CA VAL A 257 -8.42 5.91 -13.22
C VAL A 257 -7.58 7.00 -12.58
N PRO A 258 -7.82 8.29 -12.90
CA PRO A 258 -7.08 9.40 -12.30
C PRO A 258 -7.08 9.31 -10.78
N PHE A 259 -5.92 9.58 -10.18
CA PHE A 259 -5.70 9.52 -8.72
C PHE A 259 -5.81 8.13 -8.09
N ARG A 260 -6.15 7.08 -8.84
CA ARG A 260 -6.25 5.71 -8.30
C ARG A 260 -5.22 4.77 -8.91
N SER A 261 -4.95 4.89 -10.20
CA SER A 261 -4.03 4.01 -10.89
C SER A 261 -2.58 4.46 -10.70
N ILE A 262 -1.71 3.49 -10.40
CA ILE A 262 -0.25 3.66 -10.41
C ILE A 262 0.40 2.64 -11.35
N ALA A 263 1.50 3.05 -11.99
CA ALA A 263 2.42 2.14 -12.63
C ALA A 263 3.47 1.66 -11.62
N VAL A 264 3.78 0.38 -11.66
CA VAL A 264 4.67 -0.26 -10.68
C VAL A 264 5.68 -1.18 -11.36
N ASP A 265 6.75 -1.52 -10.64
CA ASP A 265 7.54 -2.69 -10.97
C ASP A 265 6.75 -3.94 -10.57
N LYS A 266 6.33 -4.73 -11.57
CA LYS A 266 5.57 -5.97 -11.35
C LYS A 266 6.30 -7.05 -10.55
N SER A 267 7.63 -6.98 -10.48
CA SER A 267 8.44 -7.89 -9.65
C SER A 267 8.43 -7.47 -8.17
N PHE A 268 8.15 -6.20 -7.91
CA PHE A 268 8.04 -5.64 -6.56
C PHE A 268 6.59 -5.72 -6.04
N LEU A 269 5.62 -5.30 -6.86
CA LEU A 269 4.20 -5.30 -6.49
C LEU A 269 3.36 -5.91 -7.60
N ALA A 270 2.59 -6.96 -7.25
CA ALA A 270 1.66 -7.58 -8.17
C ALA A 270 0.58 -6.59 -8.62
N LEU A 271 0.18 -6.67 -9.89
CA LEU A 271 -0.89 -5.84 -10.41
C LEU A 271 -2.23 -6.16 -9.74
N LYS A 272 -3.14 -5.20 -9.78
CA LYS A 272 -4.42 -5.14 -9.08
C LYS A 272 -4.35 -5.11 -7.55
N ARG A 273 -3.16 -5.18 -6.96
CA ARG A 273 -3.00 -4.90 -5.54
C ARG A 273 -3.43 -3.47 -5.25
N VAL A 274 -4.21 -3.32 -4.19
CA VAL A 274 -4.43 -2.03 -3.56
C VAL A 274 -3.24 -1.69 -2.67
N ILE A 275 -2.97 -0.41 -2.53
CA ILE A 275 -1.99 0.11 -1.59
C ILE A 275 -2.58 1.32 -0.88
N TYR A 276 -2.05 1.59 0.30
CA TYR A 276 -2.29 2.83 1.02
C TYR A 276 -0.99 3.63 1.13
N LEU A 277 -1.06 4.91 0.81
CA LEU A 277 0.03 5.86 0.95
C LEU A 277 -0.36 6.89 1.99
N LYS A 278 0.34 6.87 3.12
CA LYS A 278 -0.03 7.65 4.31
C LYS A 278 -0.08 9.15 4.04
N GLU A 279 0.90 9.69 3.32
CA GLU A 279 1.01 11.12 3.08
C GLU A 279 0.01 11.62 2.03
N TRP A 280 -0.63 10.72 1.28
CA TRP A 280 -1.73 11.07 0.36
C TRP A 280 -3.09 11.09 1.04
N ASP A 281 -3.21 10.58 2.26
CA ASP A 281 -4.46 10.64 3.02
C ASP A 281 -4.71 12.06 3.55
N GLY A 282 -5.91 12.58 3.29
CA GLY A 282 -6.29 13.94 3.65
C GLY A 282 -5.81 15.02 2.67
N VAL A 283 -5.16 14.66 1.56
CA VAL A 283 -4.67 15.64 0.59
C VAL A 283 -5.83 16.21 -0.23
N ALA A 284 -6.00 17.53 -0.19
CA ALA A 284 -6.98 18.22 -1.02
C ALA A 284 -6.50 18.29 -2.48
N ILE A 285 -7.20 17.56 -3.36
CA ILE A 285 -6.92 17.54 -4.79
C ILE A 285 -7.62 18.73 -5.46
N PRO A 286 -6.88 19.61 -6.17
CA PRO A 286 -7.48 20.77 -6.81
C PRO A 286 -8.48 20.34 -7.90
N ALA A 287 -9.51 21.14 -8.15
CA ALA A 287 -10.43 20.92 -9.26
C ALA A 287 -9.85 21.56 -10.54
N LEU A 288 -9.29 20.74 -11.44
CA LEU A 288 -8.64 21.19 -12.67
C LEU A 288 -8.95 20.23 -13.83
N GLY A 289 -9.22 20.78 -15.02
CA GLY A 289 -9.44 19.96 -16.21
C GLY A 289 -10.65 19.02 -16.13
N GLY A 290 -11.65 19.36 -15.30
CA GLY A 290 -12.85 18.54 -15.11
C GLY A 290 -12.67 17.34 -14.17
N ILE A 291 -11.55 17.25 -13.45
CA ILE A 291 -11.26 16.23 -12.44
C ILE A 291 -10.77 16.87 -11.12
N GLY A 292 -10.76 16.09 -10.04
CA GLY A 292 -10.33 16.57 -8.72
C GLY A 292 -11.45 17.25 -7.93
N GLY A 293 -11.10 18.17 -7.02
CA GLY A 293 -12.07 18.86 -6.15
C GLY A 293 -12.54 18.03 -4.94
N PHE A 294 -11.73 17.07 -4.51
CA PHE A 294 -12.03 16.17 -3.40
C PHE A 294 -10.80 15.99 -2.51
N VAL A 295 -10.99 15.36 -1.35
CA VAL A 295 -9.89 14.97 -0.45
C VAL A 295 -9.52 13.52 -0.73
N HIS A 296 -8.27 13.26 -1.07
CA HIS A 296 -7.76 11.93 -1.33
C HIS A 296 -7.65 11.12 -0.02
N ASP A 297 -7.92 9.83 -0.07
CA ASP A 297 -7.98 8.93 1.11
C ASP A 297 -6.74 8.05 1.28
N GLY A 298 -5.71 8.32 0.47
CA GLY A 298 -4.44 7.59 0.40
C GLY A 298 -4.46 6.28 -0.40
N CYS A 299 -5.61 5.83 -0.92
CA CYS A 299 -5.73 4.53 -1.56
C CYS A 299 -5.45 4.55 -3.07
N PHE A 300 -4.61 3.63 -3.53
CA PHE A 300 -4.26 3.44 -4.95
C PHE A 300 -4.34 1.97 -5.34
N ARG A 301 -4.27 1.71 -6.65
CA ARG A 301 -4.25 0.37 -7.24
C ARG A 301 -3.14 0.27 -8.29
N ALA A 302 -2.36 -0.81 -8.22
CA ALA A 302 -1.36 -1.16 -9.21
C ALA A 302 -2.02 -1.59 -10.53
N ASP A 303 -2.34 -0.64 -11.39
CA ASP A 303 -3.05 -0.88 -12.64
C ASP A 303 -2.12 -0.94 -13.86
N ASP A 304 -0.90 -0.41 -13.75
CA ASP A 304 -0.01 -0.24 -14.89
C ASP A 304 1.44 -0.66 -14.61
N ILE A 305 2.24 -0.72 -15.68
CA ILE A 305 3.69 -0.93 -15.64
C ILE A 305 4.36 0.02 -16.64
N GLY A 306 5.62 0.37 -16.40
CA GLY A 306 6.40 1.16 -17.37
C GLY A 306 7.83 0.63 -17.48
N GLY A 307 8.44 0.77 -18.66
CA GLY A 307 9.79 0.25 -18.91
C GLY A 307 10.89 0.88 -18.05
N ALA A 308 10.63 2.09 -17.52
CA ALA A 308 11.53 2.80 -16.61
C ALA A 308 11.14 2.65 -15.13
N ILE A 309 10.04 1.95 -14.82
CA ILE A 309 9.51 1.83 -13.47
C ILE A 309 10.05 0.54 -12.85
N THR A 310 11.02 0.69 -11.95
CA THR A 310 11.76 -0.44 -11.34
C THR A 310 11.91 -0.25 -9.83
N GLY A 311 11.84 -1.35 -9.07
CA GLY A 311 11.99 -1.36 -7.61
C GLY A 311 10.90 -0.57 -6.89
N ASN A 312 11.31 0.31 -5.96
CA ASN A 312 10.42 1.12 -5.12
C ASN A 312 9.94 2.41 -5.80
N HIS A 313 9.87 2.42 -7.13
CA HIS A 313 9.39 3.54 -7.93
C HIS A 313 7.92 3.31 -8.29
N PHE A 314 7.07 4.27 -7.98
CA PHE A 314 5.70 4.34 -8.49
C PHE A 314 5.53 5.51 -9.47
N ASP A 315 4.80 5.29 -10.56
CA ASP A 315 4.38 6.36 -11.46
C ASP A 315 2.90 6.64 -11.26
N PHE A 316 2.52 7.87 -10.98
CA PHE A 316 1.13 8.19 -10.59
C PHE A 316 0.34 8.69 -11.77
N PHE A 317 -0.81 8.06 -12.02
CA PHE A 317 -1.69 8.51 -13.06
C PHE A 317 -2.49 9.73 -12.61
N SER A 318 -2.04 10.90 -13.05
CA SER A 318 -2.65 12.20 -12.71
C SER A 318 -3.89 12.54 -13.55
N GLY A 319 -4.19 11.75 -14.58
CA GLY A 319 -5.30 11.97 -15.50
C GLY A 319 -5.00 13.01 -16.59
N THR A 320 -4.59 14.23 -16.21
CA THR A 320 -4.29 15.32 -17.19
C THR A 320 -2.95 15.99 -16.90
N ARG A 321 -2.34 16.58 -17.94
CA ARG A 321 -1.10 17.36 -17.80
C ARG A 321 -1.24 18.53 -16.82
N ALA A 322 -2.37 19.23 -16.87
CA ALA A 322 -2.65 20.34 -15.95
C ALA A 322 -2.71 19.86 -14.49
N MET A 323 -3.29 18.69 -14.26
CA MET A 323 -3.34 18.08 -12.93
C MET A 323 -1.95 17.64 -12.46
N TYR A 324 -1.16 16.99 -13.32
CA TYR A 324 0.25 16.69 -13.02
C TYR A 324 1.00 17.93 -12.52
N LEU A 325 0.96 19.05 -13.27
CA LEU A 325 1.65 20.28 -12.89
C LEU A 325 1.16 20.89 -11.57
N ALA A 326 -0.07 20.59 -11.16
CA ALA A 326 -0.60 21.01 -9.87
C ALA A 326 -0.17 20.07 -8.74
N LEU A 327 -0.22 18.76 -8.96
CA LEU A 327 0.22 17.74 -8.01
C LEU A 327 1.74 17.84 -7.75
N ASP A 328 2.55 18.13 -8.77
CA ASP A 328 4.00 18.31 -8.62
C ASP A 328 4.37 19.48 -7.69
N LYS A 329 3.45 20.44 -7.47
CA LYS A 329 3.63 21.51 -6.47
C LYS A 329 3.27 21.08 -5.05
N ILE A 330 2.43 20.06 -4.90
CA ILE A 330 2.06 19.47 -3.59
C ILE A 330 3.13 18.44 -3.20
N PHE A 331 3.38 17.50 -4.12
CA PHE A 331 4.40 16.48 -4.02
C PHE A 331 5.25 16.51 -5.28
N ALA A 332 6.41 17.14 -5.16
CA ALA A 332 7.37 17.19 -6.25
C ALA A 332 7.76 15.78 -6.72
N THR A 333 7.99 15.64 -8.01
CA THR A 333 8.56 14.43 -8.61
C THR A 333 9.80 13.99 -7.82
N LYS A 334 9.87 12.68 -7.52
CA LYS A 334 10.84 12.01 -6.61
C LYS A 334 10.62 12.25 -5.11
N SER A 335 9.47 12.77 -4.71
CA SER A 335 9.03 12.72 -3.30
C SER A 335 8.85 11.27 -2.83
N ASN A 336 9.07 11.05 -1.53
CA ASN A 336 9.02 9.73 -0.89
C ASN A 336 7.77 9.58 -0.01
N PHE A 337 7.22 8.37 0.02
CA PHE A 337 5.95 8.04 0.67
C PHE A 337 6.04 6.74 1.45
N SER A 338 5.38 6.70 2.59
CA SER A 338 5.21 5.48 3.39
C SER A 338 4.07 4.65 2.80
N ALA A 339 4.40 3.50 2.21
CA ALA A 339 3.45 2.61 1.56
C ALA A 339 3.07 1.42 2.44
N TYR A 340 1.80 1.04 2.37
CA TYR A 340 1.19 -0.10 3.06
C TYR A 340 0.33 -0.89 2.08
N ASP A 341 0.04 -2.16 2.40
CA ASP A 341 -0.70 -3.07 1.51
C ASP A 341 -2.21 -2.83 1.41
N GLY A 342 -2.69 -1.76 2.05
CA GLY A 342 -4.03 -1.23 1.92
C GLY A 342 -5.00 -1.73 2.99
N GLY A 343 -4.74 -2.89 3.60
CA GLY A 343 -5.57 -3.45 4.66
C GLY A 343 -7.08 -3.37 4.39
N THR A 344 -7.85 -3.17 5.47
CA THR A 344 -9.30 -2.93 5.40
C THR A 344 -9.62 -1.54 4.84
N ARG A 345 -8.68 -0.59 4.96
CA ARG A 345 -8.85 0.80 4.51
C ARG A 345 -9.10 0.93 3.01
N CYS A 346 -8.31 0.23 2.21
CA CYS A 346 -8.36 0.31 0.75
C CYS A 346 -9.07 -0.90 0.11
N ALA A 347 -9.69 -1.77 0.91
CA ALA A 347 -10.36 -2.98 0.45
C ALA A 347 -11.46 -2.68 -0.59
N TYR A 348 -12.11 -1.51 -0.53
CA TYR A 348 -13.13 -1.10 -1.48
C TYR A 348 -12.62 -0.86 -2.92
N LEU A 349 -11.29 -0.72 -3.11
CA LEU A 349 -10.66 -0.60 -4.43
C LEU A 349 -10.17 -1.94 -4.99
N ALA A 350 -10.21 -3.01 -4.19
CA ALA A 350 -9.84 -4.34 -4.64
C ALA A 350 -10.82 -4.76 -5.78
N PRO A 351 -10.30 -5.43 -6.82
CA PRO A 351 -11.09 -5.84 -7.98
C PRO A 351 -12.18 -6.88 -7.64
#